data_AF-A0A1F8PN40-F1
#
_entry.id   AF-A0A1F8PN40-F1
#
_cell.length_a   1.000
_cell.length_b   1.000
_cell.length_c   1.000
_cell.angle_alpha   90.00
_cell.angle_beta   90.00
_cell.angle_gamma   90.00
#
_symmetry.space_group_name_H-M   'P 1'
#
loop_
_entity.id
_entity.type
_entity.pdbx_description
1 polymer ?
#
loop_
_entity_poly.entity_id
_entity_poly.type
_entity_poly.pdbx_seq_one_letter_code
_entity_poly.pdbx_strand_id
1 'polypeptide(L)' 'MPQYFKGMATVGMWGLYVGSWLSAALNFIFGGLIGGAAYSTEPVSMSYYGGYAISIGFAFAGGFMMLVRKKLE' A
#
# COMPACT_ATOMS: atom_id res chain seq x y z
N MET A 1 4.07 27.31 -3.10
CA MET A 1 5.02 26.20 -2.81
C MET A 1 6.06 26.14 -3.91
N PRO A 2 7.36 26.13 -3.59
CA PRO A 2 8.41 26.04 -4.61
C PRO A 2 8.27 24.77 -5.47
N GLN A 3 8.62 24.87 -6.75
CA GLN A 3 8.31 23.84 -7.76
C GLN A 3 8.98 22.49 -7.48
N TYR A 4 10.17 22.48 -6.87
CA TYR A 4 10.88 21.26 -6.49
C TYR A 4 10.17 20.50 -5.36
N PHE A 5 9.60 21.20 -4.36
CA PHE A 5 8.80 20.56 -3.32
C PHE A 5 7.52 19.92 -3.86
N LYS A 6 6.88 20.58 -4.84
CA LYS A 6 5.74 20.00 -5.56
C LYS A 6 6.16 18.70 -6.25
N GLY A 7 7.27 18.69 -7.00
CA GLY A 7 7.76 17.48 -7.68
C GLY A 7 8.03 16.33 -6.71
N MET A 8 8.77 16.60 -5.62
CA MET A 8 9.10 15.59 -4.60
C MET A 8 7.85 15.02 -3.92
N ALA A 9 6.87 15.86 -3.60
CA ALA A 9 5.59 15.38 -3.05
C ALA A 9 4.85 14.48 -4.05
N THR A 10 4.94 14.74 -5.37
CA THR A 10 4.29 13.87 -6.37
C THR A 10 4.94 12.50 -6.37
N VAL A 11 6.27 12.47 -6.48
CA VAL A 11 7.05 11.23 -6.53
C VAL A 11 6.90 10.44 -5.23
N GLY A 12 6.92 11.12 -4.08
CA GLY A 12 6.69 10.50 -2.78
C GLY A 12 5.32 9.83 -2.67
N MET A 13 4.24 10.51 -3.10
CA MET A 13 2.89 9.93 -3.07
C MET A 13 2.74 8.76 -4.05
N TRP A 14 3.37 8.83 -5.23
CA TRP A 14 3.42 7.70 -6.17
C TRP A 14 4.19 6.51 -5.61
N GLY A 15 5.34 6.77 -4.97
CA GLY A 15 6.14 5.74 -4.30
C GLY A 15 5.34 5.07 -3.18
N LEU A 16 4.60 5.84 -2.40
CA LEU A 16 3.68 5.34 -1.37
C LEU A 16 2.57 4.49 -2.00
N TYR A 17 1.89 4.99 -3.03
CA TYR A 17 0.82 4.26 -3.72
C TYR A 17 1.27 2.92 -4.28
N VAL A 18 2.32 2.93 -5.11
CA VAL A 18 2.84 1.73 -5.78
C VAL A 18 3.49 0.78 -4.77
N GLY A 19 4.28 1.32 -3.84
CA GLY A 19 4.95 0.54 -2.80
C GLY A 19 3.95 -0.17 -1.87
N SER A 20 2.84 0.48 -1.55
CA SER A 20 1.77 -0.11 -0.75
C SER A 20 1.01 -1.22 -1.47
N TRP A 21 0.72 -1.06 -2.77
CA TRP A 21 0.15 -2.15 -3.57
C TRP A 21 1.10 -3.34 -3.71
N LEU A 22 2.39 -3.06 -3.94
CA LEU A 22 3.42 -4.09 -4.02
C LEU A 22 3.56 -4.82 -2.68
N SER A 23 3.60 -4.10 -1.56
CA SER A 23 3.61 -4.67 -0.21
C SER A 23 2.40 -5.57 0.05
N ALA A 24 1.19 -5.13 -0.34
CA ALA A 24 -0.01 -5.95 -0.22
C ALA A 24 0.10 -7.24 -1.04
N ALA A 25 0.53 -7.14 -2.30
CA ALA A 25 0.73 -8.30 -3.18
C ALA A 25 1.78 -9.28 -2.62
N LEU A 26 2.91 -8.77 -2.14
CA LEU A 26 3.96 -9.59 -1.53
C LEU A 26 3.47 -10.27 -0.25
N ASN A 27 2.73 -9.58 0.61
CA ASN A 27 2.16 -10.19 1.81
C ASN A 27 1.18 -11.32 1.43
N PHE A 28 0.33 -11.10 0.42
CA PHE A 28 -0.56 -12.15 -0.08
C PHE A 28 0.19 -13.36 -0.67
N ILE A 29 1.23 -13.12 -1.47
CA ILE A 29 2.00 -14.21 -2.09
C ILE A 29 2.82 -14.96 -1.05
N PHE A 30 3.64 -14.27 -0.27
CA PHE A 30 4.56 -14.90 0.67
C PHE A 30 3.87 -15.38 1.94
N GLY A 31 2.98 -14.57 2.53
CA GLY A 31 2.24 -14.94 3.73
C GLY A 31 1.06 -15.87 3.42
N GLY A 32 0.32 -15.57 2.36
CA GLY A 32 -0.89 -16.30 1.98
C GLY A 32 -0.62 -17.62 1.26
N LEU A 33 0.02 -17.55 0.09
CA LEU A 33 0.21 -18.72 -0.79
C LEU A 33 1.39 -19.60 -0.33
N ILE A 34 2.57 -18.99 -0.16
CA ILE A 34 3.80 -19.73 0.17
C ILE A 34 3.81 -20.13 1.65
N GLY A 35 3.42 -19.20 2.53
CA GLY A 35 3.32 -19.42 3.98
C GLY A 35 2.12 -20.26 4.41
N GLY A 36 1.24 -20.63 3.48
CA GLY A 36 0.11 -21.53 3.73
C GLY A 36 -1.07 -20.89 4.45
N ALA A 37 -1.05 -19.59 4.77
CA ALA A 37 -2.17 -18.94 5.47
C ALA A 37 -3.49 -18.97 4.67
N ALA A 38 -3.44 -19.06 3.34
CA ALA A 38 -4.63 -19.17 2.50
C ALA A 38 -5.26 -20.58 2.49
N TYR A 39 -4.50 -21.60 2.91
CA TYR A 39 -4.89 -23.01 2.79
C TYR A 39 -4.83 -23.77 4.13
N SER A 40 -4.36 -23.13 5.19
CA SER A 40 -4.22 -23.71 6.52
C SER A 40 -5.58 -23.84 7.22
N THR A 41 -5.74 -24.93 7.97
CA THR A 41 -6.86 -25.12 8.91
C THR A 41 -6.63 -24.41 10.24
N GLU A 42 -5.40 -23.94 10.50
CA GLU A 42 -5.08 -23.18 11.70
C GLU A 42 -5.39 -21.69 11.53
N PRO A 43 -5.72 -20.99 12.63
CA PRO A 43 -5.99 -19.55 12.58
C PRO A 43 -4.77 -18.80 12.06
N VAL A 44 -4.98 -18.05 10.98
CA VAL A 44 -3.95 -17.18 10.40
C VAL A 44 -3.56 -16.09 11.40
N SER A 45 -2.25 -15.86 11.53
CA SER A 45 -1.72 -14.81 12.41
C SER A 45 -2.34 -13.44 12.10
N MET A 46 -2.68 -12.69 13.16
CA MET A 46 -3.20 -11.33 13.03
C MET A 46 -2.21 -10.38 12.33
N SER A 47 -0.91 -10.70 12.35
CA SER A 47 0.12 -9.94 11.62
C SER A 47 -0.08 -9.99 10.09
N TYR A 48 -0.60 -11.10 9.56
CA TYR A 48 -0.90 -11.23 8.12
C TYR A 48 -2.01 -10.26 7.72
N TYR A 49 -3.16 -10.32 8.40
CA TYR A 49 -4.29 -9.43 8.15
C TYR A 49 -3.95 -7.97 8.43
N GLY A 50 -3.24 -7.70 9.52
CA GLY A 50 -2.78 -6.35 9.87
C GLY A 50 -1.86 -5.76 8.80
N GLY A 51 -0.86 -6.52 8.36
CA GLY A 51 0.05 -6.09 7.30
C GLY A 51 -0.67 -5.85 5.96
N TYR A 52 -1.66 -6.69 5.64
CA TYR A 52 -2.44 -6.56 4.41
C TYR A 52 -3.37 -5.33 4.46
N ALA A 53 -4.09 -5.14 5.56
CA ALA A 53 -4.99 -4.01 5.78
C ALA A 53 -4.22 -2.67 5.77
N ILE A 54 -3.06 -2.61 6.43
CA ILE A 54 -2.21 -1.40 6.44
C ILE A 54 -1.72 -1.10 5.02
N SER A 55 -1.26 -2.11 4.29
CA SER A 55 -0.79 -1.93 2.92
C SER A 55 -1.89 -1.38 2.00
N ILE A 56 -3.10 -1.94 2.09
CA ILE A 56 -4.25 -1.42 1.32
C ILE A 56 -4.64 0.00 1.76
N GLY A 57 -4.64 0.27 3.06
CA GLY A 57 -4.96 1.60 3.60
C GLY A 57 -4.03 2.69 3.07
N PHE A 58 -2.72 2.44 3.07
CA PHE A 58 -1.74 3.37 2.49
C PHE A 58 -1.87 3.51 0.97
N ALA A 59 -2.25 2.44 0.27
CA ALA A 59 -2.52 2.51 -1.17
C ALA A 59 -3.71 3.44 -1.47
N PHE A 60 -4.83 3.31 -0.73
CA PHE A 60 -5.96 4.23 -0.91
C PHE A 60 -5.64 5.66 -0.48
N ALA A 61 -4.93 5.85 0.64
CA ALA A 61 -4.50 7.18 1.08
C ALA A 61 -3.58 7.84 0.04
N GLY A 62 -2.64 7.09 -0.52
CA GLY A 62 -1.77 7.53 -1.60
C GLY A 62 -2.54 7.94 -2.86
N GLY A 63 -3.46 7.08 -3.31
CA GLY A 63 -4.32 7.32 -4.46
C GLY A 63 -5.21 8.56 -4.29
N PHE A 64 -5.85 8.69 -3.13
CA PHE A 64 -6.70 9.82 -2.80
C PHE A 64 -5.93 11.15 -2.81
N MET A 65 -4.76 11.20 -2.17
CA MET A 65 -3.93 12.40 -2.13
C MET A 65 -3.45 12.84 -3.52
N MET A 66 -3.18 11.89 -4.43
CA MET A 66 -2.87 12.21 -5.82
C MET A 66 -4.06 12.81 -6.57
N LEU A 67 -5.28 12.29 -6.34
CA LEU A 67 -6.51 12.83 -6.94
C LEU A 67 -6.84 14.24 -6.43
N VAL A 68 -6.74 14.45 -5.11
CA VAL A 68 -6.93 15.77 -4.49
C VAL A 68 -5.94 16.76 -5.07
N ARG A 69 -4.68 16.37 -5.19
CA ARG A 69 -3.66 17.23 -5.75
C ARG A 69 -3.93 17.61 -7.21
N LYS A 70 -4.34 16.66 -8.05
CA LYS A 70 -4.72 16.97 -9.45
C LYS A 70 -5.88 17.96 -9.57
N LYS A 71 -6.72 18.10 -8.54
CA LYS A 71 -7.80 19.11 -8.50
C LYS A 71 -7.35 20.49 -7.98
N LEU A 72 -6.22 20.55 -7.27
CA LEU A 72 -5.68 21.78 -6.65
C LEU A 72 -4.60 22.45 -7.52
N GLU A 73 -4.08 21.75 -8.53
CA GLU A 73 -3.22 22.30 -9.58
C GLU A 73 -4.06 22.96 -10.68
#